data_AF-A0A538II17-F1
#
_entry.id   AF-A0A538II17-F1
#
_cell.length_a   1.000
_cell.length_b   1.000
_cell.length_c   1.000
_cell.angle_alpha   90.00
_cell.angle_beta   90.00
_cell.angle_gamma   90.00
#
_symmetry.space_group_name_H-M   'P 1'
#
loop_
_entity.id
_entity.type
_entity.pdbx_description
1 polymer ?
#
loop_
_entity_poly.entity_id
_entity_poly.type
_entity_poly.pdbx_seq_one_letter_code
_entity_poly.pdbx_strand_id
1 'polypeptide(L)'
;RSEGRLIPFVRLALDEGPIEEARRCLDLGARGIKLHPRAQKFLLNDERLAPVFALAAERGVPILVHAGRGLPPIAAGLERLFDSHPGAQLILAHAGIADLANLAYRFAGKRGVFFDTSVWSAIDLLGLLRLVPPEQVVYASDYPYGQQPGSLLLSLRAARASGFDEGQLRAMFAGNAARIADGEEPLEPLQPRGPDILAQPLAQARIHQYLSMAMPLLFVRQPDAFGALGLALNATEEPNGTNREELEQIRELLEAGRDLWRTLPEAEDDAERRLVARTAVRLLQIADTVAVTSG
;
A
#
# COMPACT_ATOMS: atom_id res chain seq x y z
N ARG A 1 11.95 -19.98 -16.77
CA ARG A 1 11.76 -20.00 -15.30
C ARG A 1 12.35 -18.71 -14.74
N SER A 2 11.82 -18.14 -13.65
CA SER A 2 12.28 -16.86 -13.08
C SER A 2 13.57 -16.95 -12.26
N GLU A 3 14.13 -18.15 -12.08
CA GLU A 3 15.27 -18.42 -11.18
C GLU A 3 15.00 -17.98 -9.73
N GLY A 4 13.77 -18.23 -9.24
CA GLY A 4 13.36 -17.85 -7.89
C GLY A 4 12.96 -16.38 -7.72
N ARG A 5 13.15 -15.53 -8.74
CA ARG A 5 12.78 -14.10 -8.67
C ARG A 5 11.27 -13.83 -8.65
N LEU A 6 10.47 -14.79 -9.09
CA LEU A 6 9.00 -14.69 -9.07
C LEU A 6 8.45 -15.87 -8.25
N ILE A 7 7.72 -15.54 -7.20
CA ILE A 7 7.06 -16.49 -6.29
C ILE A 7 5.55 -16.45 -6.58
N PRO A 8 4.97 -17.50 -7.18
CA PRO A 8 3.56 -17.48 -7.58
C PRO A 8 2.63 -17.69 -6.38
N PHE A 9 1.55 -16.90 -6.36
CA PHE A 9 0.42 -17.08 -5.45
C PHE A 9 -0.79 -17.54 -6.27
N VAL A 10 -1.55 -18.51 -5.76
CA VAL A 10 -2.79 -18.97 -6.41
C VAL A 10 -3.94 -18.03 -6.04
N ARG A 11 -4.67 -17.56 -7.04
CA ARG A 11 -5.92 -16.80 -6.82
C ARG A 11 -7.10 -17.73 -7.07
N LEU A 12 -8.00 -17.85 -6.09
CA LEU A 12 -9.07 -18.86 -6.11
C LEU A 12 -10.41 -18.30 -6.58
N ALA A 13 -11.14 -19.04 -7.43
CA ALA A 13 -12.56 -18.82 -7.62
C ALA A 13 -13.32 -19.62 -6.54
N LEU A 14 -13.99 -18.94 -5.61
CA LEU A 14 -14.63 -19.61 -4.46
C LEU A 14 -15.87 -20.43 -4.82
N ASP A 15 -16.36 -20.29 -6.04
CA ASP A 15 -17.50 -20.99 -6.63
C ASP A 15 -17.10 -22.15 -7.56
N GLU A 16 -15.81 -22.37 -7.80
CA GLU A 16 -15.31 -23.37 -8.76
C GLU A 16 -14.30 -24.36 -8.12
N GLY A 17 -14.68 -25.00 -7.01
CA GLY A 17 -13.81 -25.98 -6.33
C GLY A 17 -12.48 -25.37 -5.83
N PRO A 18 -12.53 -24.35 -4.94
CA PRO A 18 -11.34 -23.60 -4.54
C PRO A 18 -10.27 -24.44 -3.84
N ILE A 19 -10.63 -25.57 -3.23
CA ILE A 19 -9.70 -26.39 -2.45
C ILE A 19 -8.89 -27.32 -3.35
N GLU A 20 -9.54 -27.92 -4.32
CA GLU A 20 -8.95 -28.74 -5.36
C GLU A 20 -7.94 -27.92 -6.17
N GLU A 21 -8.33 -26.71 -6.57
CA GLU A 21 -7.46 -25.79 -7.30
C GLU A 21 -6.30 -25.28 -6.45
N ALA A 22 -6.54 -24.97 -5.18
CA ALA A 22 -5.48 -24.59 -4.26
C ALA A 22 -4.46 -25.72 -4.08
N ARG A 23 -4.90 -26.96 -3.81
CA ARG A 23 -4.02 -28.12 -3.68
C ARG A 23 -3.20 -28.33 -4.96
N ARG A 24 -3.86 -28.34 -6.13
CA ARG A 24 -3.21 -28.48 -7.43
C ARG A 24 -2.13 -27.41 -7.65
N CYS A 25 -2.43 -26.14 -7.40
CA CYS A 25 -1.48 -25.05 -7.61
C CYS A 25 -0.30 -25.09 -6.63
N LEU A 26 -0.56 -25.41 -5.35
CA LEU A 26 0.49 -25.57 -4.35
C LEU A 26 1.41 -26.76 -4.68
N ASP A 27 0.85 -27.88 -5.16
CA ASP A 27 1.63 -29.04 -5.64
C ASP A 27 2.47 -28.71 -6.88
N LEU A 28 2.03 -27.76 -7.71
CA LEU A 28 2.77 -27.23 -8.86
C LEU A 28 3.78 -26.13 -8.49
N GLY A 29 3.90 -25.76 -7.22
CA GLY A 29 4.91 -24.84 -6.72
C GLY A 29 4.42 -23.41 -6.42
N ALA A 30 3.10 -23.16 -6.37
CA ALA A 30 2.59 -21.95 -5.72
C ALA A 30 3.00 -21.93 -4.24
N ARG A 31 3.33 -20.74 -3.72
CA ARG A 31 3.86 -20.55 -2.36
C ARG A 31 2.98 -19.61 -1.53
N GLY A 32 1.73 -19.43 -1.92
CA GLY A 32 0.79 -18.58 -1.22
C GLY A 32 -0.57 -18.55 -1.91
N ILE A 33 -1.57 -18.03 -1.20
CA ILE A 33 -2.95 -17.89 -1.70
C ILE A 33 -3.31 -16.40 -1.74
N LYS A 34 -3.90 -15.92 -2.83
CA LYS A 34 -4.40 -14.53 -2.97
C LYS A 34 -5.92 -14.51 -2.91
N LEU A 35 -6.43 -13.73 -1.96
CA LEU A 35 -7.84 -13.43 -1.78
C LEU A 35 -8.11 -11.95 -2.04
N HIS A 36 -9.16 -11.66 -2.78
CA HIS A 36 -9.63 -10.33 -3.15
C HIS A 36 -11.17 -10.27 -3.01
N PRO A 37 -11.68 -10.01 -1.79
CA PRO A 37 -13.11 -10.12 -1.47
C PRO A 37 -14.03 -9.35 -2.42
N ARG A 38 -13.67 -8.11 -2.78
CA ARG A 38 -14.43 -7.29 -3.75
C ARG A 38 -14.45 -7.89 -5.16
N ALA A 39 -13.30 -8.25 -5.71
CA ALA A 39 -13.19 -8.72 -7.08
C ALA A 39 -13.74 -10.15 -7.25
N GLN A 40 -13.71 -10.95 -6.20
CA GLN A 40 -14.25 -12.32 -6.15
C GLN A 40 -15.64 -12.40 -5.50
N LYS A 41 -16.22 -11.25 -5.10
CA LYS A 41 -17.59 -11.11 -4.58
C LYS A 41 -17.91 -12.00 -3.37
N PHE A 42 -17.09 -11.94 -2.33
CA PHE A 42 -17.36 -12.61 -1.06
C PHE A 42 -17.05 -11.70 0.15
N LEU A 43 -17.51 -12.11 1.33
CA LEU A 43 -17.23 -11.46 2.60
C LEU A 43 -16.21 -12.27 3.42
N LEU A 44 -15.46 -11.62 4.31
CA LEU A 44 -14.47 -12.32 5.17
C LEU A 44 -15.09 -13.11 6.34
N ASN A 45 -16.40 -13.35 6.31
CA ASN A 45 -17.09 -14.30 7.18
C ASN A 45 -17.73 -15.45 6.38
N ASP A 46 -17.39 -15.58 5.10
CA ASP A 46 -17.88 -16.65 4.24
C ASP A 46 -17.31 -18.00 4.69
N GLU A 47 -18.19 -18.98 4.90
CA GLU A 47 -17.84 -20.32 5.40
C GLU A 47 -16.87 -21.06 4.47
N ARG A 48 -16.88 -20.73 3.17
CA ARG A 48 -15.95 -21.30 2.18
C ARG A 48 -14.49 -20.95 2.45
N LEU A 49 -14.23 -19.93 3.27
CA LEU A 49 -12.86 -19.51 3.61
C LEU A 49 -12.20 -20.40 4.67
N ALA A 50 -12.98 -21.06 5.55
CA ALA A 50 -12.39 -21.88 6.60
C ALA A 50 -11.53 -23.03 6.03
N PRO A 51 -12.00 -23.82 5.03
CA PRO A 51 -11.15 -24.83 4.40
C PRO A 51 -9.91 -24.25 3.69
N VAL A 52 -9.98 -23.02 3.16
CA VAL A 52 -8.84 -22.34 2.54
C VAL A 52 -7.77 -21.99 3.59
N PHE A 53 -8.18 -21.49 4.75
CA PHE A 53 -7.29 -21.18 5.87
C PHE A 53 -6.66 -22.45 6.46
N ALA A 54 -7.46 -23.51 6.64
CA ALA A 54 -6.97 -24.81 7.08
C ALA A 54 -5.89 -25.36 6.14
N LEU A 55 -6.13 -25.30 4.82
CA LEU A 55 -5.15 -25.74 3.82
C LEU A 55 -3.87 -24.89 3.84
N ALA A 56 -4.00 -23.57 3.96
CA ALA A 56 -2.84 -22.69 4.03
C ALA A 56 -1.97 -22.99 5.26
N ALA A 57 -2.60 -23.24 6.41
CA ALA A 57 -1.92 -23.66 7.64
C ALA A 57 -1.26 -25.05 7.48
N GLU A 58 -1.99 -26.04 6.92
CA GLU A 58 -1.46 -27.38 6.61
C GLU A 58 -0.20 -27.31 5.73
N ARG A 59 -0.19 -26.40 4.76
CA ARG A 59 0.88 -26.25 3.76
C ARG A 59 1.97 -25.26 4.17
N GLY A 60 1.81 -24.54 5.28
CA GLY A 60 2.75 -23.52 5.74
C GLY A 60 2.95 -22.37 4.73
N VAL A 61 1.88 -21.94 4.05
CA VAL A 61 1.93 -20.85 3.06
C VAL A 61 1.06 -19.65 3.48
N PRO A 62 1.49 -18.42 3.19
CA PRO A 62 0.71 -17.22 3.54
C PRO A 62 -0.54 -17.04 2.67
N ILE A 63 -1.54 -16.41 3.26
CA ILE A 63 -2.72 -15.87 2.56
C ILE A 63 -2.56 -14.35 2.46
N LEU A 64 -2.43 -13.86 1.23
CA LEU A 64 -2.45 -12.44 0.91
C LEU A 64 -3.91 -12.01 0.68
N VAL A 65 -4.43 -11.11 1.50
CA VAL A 65 -5.79 -10.58 1.41
C VAL A 65 -5.75 -9.14 0.95
N HIS A 66 -6.52 -8.80 -0.09
CA HIS A 66 -6.77 -7.39 -0.42
C HIS A 66 -7.49 -6.73 0.76
N ALA A 67 -6.86 -5.73 1.39
CA ALA A 67 -7.40 -4.98 2.53
C ALA A 67 -7.39 -3.45 2.27
N GLY A 68 -7.60 -3.07 1.01
CA GLY A 68 -7.53 -1.69 0.53
C GLY A 68 -8.89 -1.08 0.15
N ARG A 69 -8.83 -0.01 -0.65
CA ARG A 69 -9.98 0.81 -1.05
C ARG A 69 -11.12 -0.02 -1.64
N GLY A 70 -12.36 0.35 -1.29
CA GLY A 70 -13.57 -0.24 -1.85
C GLY A 70 -14.04 -1.50 -1.14
N LEU A 71 -13.44 -1.85 0.01
CA LEU A 71 -13.98 -2.82 0.95
C LEU A 71 -14.71 -2.13 2.11
N PRO A 72 -15.75 -2.77 2.67
CA PRO A 72 -16.27 -2.40 3.99
C PRO A 72 -15.24 -2.77 5.08
N PRO A 73 -15.48 -2.39 6.34
CA PRO A 73 -14.73 -2.93 7.48
C PRO A 73 -14.67 -4.47 7.45
N ILE A 74 -13.50 -5.05 7.68
CA ILE A 74 -13.22 -6.48 7.49
C ILE A 74 -12.61 -7.17 8.73
N ALA A 75 -12.15 -6.41 9.72
CA ALA A 75 -11.28 -6.94 10.76
C ALA A 75 -11.94 -8.03 11.61
N ALA A 76 -13.22 -7.85 11.98
CA ALA A 76 -13.94 -8.80 12.84
C ALA A 76 -14.29 -10.13 12.15
N GLY A 77 -14.44 -10.14 10.82
CA GLY A 77 -14.61 -11.39 10.06
C GLY A 77 -13.28 -12.14 9.98
N LEU A 78 -12.21 -11.40 9.66
CA LEU A 78 -10.88 -11.96 9.48
C LEU A 78 -10.27 -12.49 10.79
N GLU A 79 -10.48 -11.82 11.92
CA GLU A 79 -9.99 -12.24 13.23
C GLU A 79 -10.53 -13.63 13.59
N ARG A 80 -11.85 -13.83 13.43
CA ARG A 80 -12.48 -15.13 13.69
C ARG A 80 -11.91 -16.25 12.81
N LEU A 81 -11.68 -15.97 11.52
CA LEU A 81 -11.07 -16.94 10.61
C LEU A 81 -9.63 -17.26 11.01
N PHE A 82 -8.82 -16.24 11.32
CA PHE A 82 -7.42 -16.42 11.68
C PHE A 82 -7.26 -17.18 13.00
N ASP A 83 -7.96 -16.75 14.05
CA ASP A 83 -7.86 -17.34 15.39
C ASP A 83 -8.36 -18.80 15.42
N SER A 84 -9.22 -19.20 14.47
CA SER A 84 -9.70 -20.58 14.31
C SER A 84 -8.70 -21.51 13.60
N HIS A 85 -7.64 -20.97 12.99
CA HIS A 85 -6.67 -21.75 12.22
C HIS A 85 -5.23 -21.43 12.66
N PRO A 86 -4.79 -21.96 13.82
CA PRO A 86 -3.43 -21.80 14.30
C PRO A 86 -2.43 -22.28 13.25
N GLY A 87 -1.37 -21.50 13.02
CA GLY A 87 -0.36 -21.77 11.99
C GLY A 87 -0.65 -21.14 10.63
N ALA A 88 -1.84 -20.57 10.41
CA ALA A 88 -2.07 -19.72 9.24
C ALA A 88 -1.18 -18.46 9.32
N GLN A 89 -0.74 -17.99 8.15
CA GLN A 89 -0.07 -16.70 8.01
C GLN A 89 -0.89 -15.78 7.11
N LEU A 90 -0.94 -14.49 7.45
CA LEU A 90 -1.71 -13.46 6.75
C LEU A 90 -0.80 -12.33 6.26
N ILE A 91 -1.04 -11.86 5.05
CA ILE A 91 -0.51 -10.60 4.54
C ILE A 91 -1.70 -9.73 4.14
N LEU A 92 -1.85 -8.57 4.79
CA LEU A 92 -2.91 -7.61 4.56
C LEU A 92 -2.42 -6.54 3.60
N ALA A 93 -2.95 -6.55 2.38
CA ALA A 93 -2.49 -5.65 1.34
C ALA A 93 -3.00 -4.22 1.53
N HIS A 94 -2.26 -3.27 0.97
CA HIS A 94 -2.59 -1.85 0.90
C HIS A 94 -2.67 -1.17 2.26
N ALA A 95 -1.70 -1.48 3.14
CA ALA A 95 -1.63 -0.96 4.50
C ALA A 95 -2.91 -1.23 5.35
N GLY A 96 -3.78 -2.15 4.92
CA GLY A 96 -5.04 -2.42 5.63
C GLY A 96 -6.02 -1.25 5.65
N ILE A 97 -5.90 -0.26 4.76
CA ILE A 97 -6.69 0.99 4.83
C ILE A 97 -8.21 0.82 4.74
N ALA A 98 -8.72 -0.34 4.31
CA ALA A 98 -10.15 -0.65 4.38
C ALA A 98 -10.69 -0.55 5.81
N ASP A 99 -9.86 -0.88 6.81
CA ASP A 99 -10.27 -1.01 8.21
C ASP A 99 -9.06 -0.85 9.16
N LEU A 100 -8.13 0.05 8.81
CA LEU A 100 -6.77 0.10 9.37
C LEU A 100 -6.75 0.08 10.90
N ALA A 101 -7.52 0.96 11.55
CA ALA A 101 -7.52 1.04 13.01
C ALA A 101 -8.02 -0.26 13.66
N ASN A 102 -9.06 -0.90 13.13
CA ASN A 102 -9.60 -2.14 13.69
C ASN A 102 -8.75 -3.36 13.36
N LEU A 103 -8.11 -3.37 12.19
CA LEU A 103 -7.13 -4.40 11.81
C LEU A 103 -5.90 -4.31 12.71
N ALA A 104 -5.34 -3.12 12.89
CA ALA A 104 -4.21 -2.94 13.78
C ALA A 104 -4.56 -3.29 15.24
N TYR A 105 -5.73 -2.86 15.75
CA TYR A 105 -6.20 -3.24 17.09
C TYR A 105 -6.24 -4.76 17.32
N ARG A 106 -6.55 -5.55 16.29
CA ARG A 106 -6.69 -7.02 16.39
C ARG A 106 -5.43 -7.79 16.06
N PHE A 107 -4.58 -7.24 15.20
CA PHE A 107 -3.49 -7.99 14.57
C PHE A 107 -2.09 -7.41 14.84
N ALA A 108 -1.98 -6.16 15.27
CA ALA A 108 -0.69 -5.66 15.75
C ALA A 108 -0.26 -6.47 16.98
N GLY A 109 0.98 -6.95 16.99
CA GLY A 109 1.47 -7.87 18.01
C GLY A 109 1.19 -9.36 17.73
N LYS A 110 0.28 -9.69 16.80
CA LYS A 110 0.01 -11.11 16.44
C LYS A 110 1.06 -11.64 15.46
N ARG A 111 1.84 -12.62 15.90
CA ARG A 111 2.77 -13.37 15.03
C ARG A 111 2.05 -13.99 13.83
N GLY A 112 2.74 -13.99 12.70
CA GLY A 112 2.22 -14.54 11.44
C GLY A 112 1.24 -13.62 10.71
N VAL A 113 0.99 -12.39 11.20
CA VAL A 113 0.22 -11.38 10.46
C VAL A 113 1.13 -10.25 10.01
N PHE A 114 1.03 -9.90 8.74
CA PHE A 114 1.83 -8.86 8.10
C PHE A 114 0.93 -7.86 7.36
N PHE A 115 1.43 -6.65 7.15
CA PHE A 115 0.80 -5.59 6.37
C PHE A 115 1.77 -5.14 5.30
N ASP A 116 1.30 -4.98 4.06
CA ASP A 116 2.15 -4.45 2.99
C ASP A 116 2.09 -2.92 2.88
N THR A 117 3.13 -2.32 2.29
CA THR A 117 3.23 -0.86 2.10
C THR A 117 2.56 -0.35 0.83
N SER A 118 1.78 -1.17 0.11
CA SER A 118 1.26 -0.84 -1.22
C SER A 118 0.04 0.09 -1.20
N VAL A 119 0.27 1.31 -0.72
CA VAL A 119 -0.71 2.39 -0.62
C VAL A 119 -0.19 3.62 -1.36
N TRP A 120 -1.07 4.57 -1.68
CA TRP A 120 -0.71 5.79 -2.41
C TRP A 120 -0.61 7.03 -1.52
N SER A 121 -1.03 6.91 -0.26
CA SER A 121 -1.13 8.01 0.70
C SER A 121 -0.04 7.87 1.74
N ALA A 122 0.80 8.90 1.85
CA ALA A 122 1.81 8.98 2.91
C ALA A 122 1.17 9.03 4.30
N ILE A 123 0.02 9.70 4.45
CA ILE A 123 -0.70 9.74 5.72
C ILE A 123 -1.21 8.35 6.12
N ASP A 124 -1.75 7.57 5.17
CA ASP A 124 -2.21 6.21 5.46
C ASP A 124 -1.06 5.30 5.87
N LEU A 125 0.10 5.42 5.20
CA LEU A 125 1.28 4.63 5.53
C LEU A 125 1.85 5.03 6.89
N LEU A 126 1.97 6.32 7.20
CA LEU A 126 2.36 6.80 8.53
C LEU A 126 1.37 6.30 9.61
N GLY A 127 0.07 6.30 9.29
CA GLY A 127 -0.98 5.74 10.14
C GLY A 127 -0.80 4.25 10.43
N LEU A 128 -0.40 3.45 9.42
CA LEU A 128 -0.05 2.05 9.61
C LEU A 128 1.17 1.90 10.53
N LEU A 129 2.27 2.58 10.21
CA LEU A 129 3.53 2.40 10.91
C LEU A 129 3.41 2.76 12.39
N ARG A 130 2.61 3.80 12.71
CA ARG A 130 2.24 4.18 14.09
C ARG A 130 1.56 3.06 14.87
N LEU A 131 0.80 2.19 14.20
CA LEU A 131 -0.05 1.19 14.84
C LEU A 131 0.52 -0.23 14.75
N VAL A 132 1.47 -0.50 13.86
CA VAL A 132 1.96 -1.85 13.55
C VAL A 132 3.49 -1.92 13.70
N PRO A 133 4.04 -2.90 14.45
CA PRO A 133 5.48 -3.10 14.60
C PRO A 133 6.21 -3.33 13.27
N PRO A 134 7.47 -2.85 13.12
CA PRO A 134 8.26 -3.03 11.91
C PRO A 134 8.40 -4.49 11.45
N GLU A 135 8.41 -5.45 12.37
CA GLU A 135 8.51 -6.88 12.09
C GLU A 135 7.30 -7.43 11.31
N GLN A 136 6.17 -6.72 11.34
CA GLN A 136 4.95 -7.06 10.64
C GLN A 136 4.76 -6.28 9.33
N VAL A 137 5.72 -5.43 8.93
CA VAL A 137 5.57 -4.61 7.71
C VAL A 137 6.41 -5.18 6.57
N VAL A 138 5.81 -5.37 5.40
CA VAL A 138 6.51 -5.83 4.18
C VAL A 138 6.37 -4.81 3.05
N TYR A 139 7.45 -4.56 2.32
CA TYR A 139 7.37 -3.68 1.16
C TYR A 139 6.58 -4.31 0.01
N ALA A 140 5.65 -3.54 -0.57
CA ALA A 140 5.01 -3.88 -1.83
C ALA A 140 4.69 -2.63 -2.63
N SER A 141 4.77 -2.71 -3.96
CA SER A 141 4.44 -1.58 -4.84
C SER A 141 3.04 -1.64 -5.45
N ASP A 142 2.35 -2.79 -5.41
CA ASP A 142 1.11 -3.02 -6.18
C ASP A 142 1.31 -2.73 -7.69
N TYR A 143 2.41 -3.23 -8.27
CA TYR A 143 2.63 -3.16 -9.71
C TYR A 143 1.47 -3.85 -10.46
N PRO A 144 0.93 -3.27 -11.55
CA PRO A 144 1.46 -2.12 -12.30
C PRO A 144 0.94 -0.75 -11.83
N TYR A 145 0.15 -0.68 -10.77
CA TYR A 145 -0.46 0.55 -10.28
C TYR A 145 0.55 1.44 -9.56
N GLY A 146 1.22 0.91 -8.53
CA GLY A 146 2.39 1.59 -7.96
C GLY A 146 3.67 1.16 -8.66
N GLN A 147 4.50 2.14 -8.99
CA GLN A 147 5.72 1.96 -9.76
C GLN A 147 6.89 2.71 -9.12
N GLN A 148 8.10 2.34 -9.55
CA GLN A 148 9.31 3.03 -9.16
C GLN A 148 9.47 4.36 -9.93
N PRO A 149 10.11 5.37 -9.32
CA PRO A 149 10.64 5.37 -7.94
C PRO A 149 9.57 5.70 -6.87
N GLY A 150 8.35 6.06 -7.26
CA GLY A 150 7.33 6.61 -6.36
C GLY A 150 6.98 5.73 -5.16
N SER A 151 6.71 4.42 -5.37
CA SER A 151 6.34 3.53 -4.26
C SER A 151 7.48 3.30 -3.27
N LEU A 152 8.72 3.22 -3.76
CA LEU A 152 9.91 3.07 -2.94
C LEU A 152 10.18 4.35 -2.14
N LEU A 153 10.09 5.52 -2.79
CA LEU A 153 10.27 6.80 -2.14
C LEU A 153 9.25 7.01 -1.03
N LEU A 154 7.97 6.71 -1.30
CA LEU A 154 6.89 6.77 -0.32
C LEU A 154 7.19 5.88 0.89
N SER A 155 7.52 4.61 0.65
CA SER A 155 7.80 3.66 1.73
C SER A 155 9.02 4.07 2.54
N LEU A 156 10.07 4.57 1.89
CA LEU A 156 11.31 4.99 2.53
C LEU A 156 11.08 6.25 3.39
N ARG A 157 10.46 7.29 2.83
CA ARG A 157 10.24 8.55 3.54
C ARG A 157 9.26 8.37 4.71
N ALA A 158 8.18 7.61 4.53
CA ALA A 158 7.26 7.31 5.62
C ALA A 158 7.96 6.55 6.75
N ALA A 159 8.74 5.51 6.44
CA ALA A 159 9.46 4.75 7.46
C ALA A 159 10.52 5.60 8.19
N ARG A 160 11.24 6.47 7.49
CA ARG A 160 12.17 7.43 8.11
C ARG A 160 11.47 8.41 9.02
N ALA A 161 10.36 9.00 8.57
CA ALA A 161 9.54 9.89 9.38
C ALA A 161 8.93 9.19 10.61
N SER A 162 8.69 7.87 10.52
CA SER A 162 8.30 7.04 11.66
C SER A 162 9.47 6.60 12.56
N GLY A 163 10.71 6.99 12.25
CA GLY A 163 11.88 6.69 13.07
C GLY A 163 12.45 5.29 12.88
N PHE A 164 12.24 4.66 11.72
CA PHE A 164 12.85 3.37 11.42
C PHE A 164 14.38 3.50 11.31
N ASP A 165 15.10 2.61 11.99
CA ASP A 165 16.54 2.47 11.83
C ASP A 165 16.93 1.69 10.55
N GLU A 166 18.22 1.60 10.24
CA GLU A 166 18.73 0.88 9.07
C GLU A 166 18.33 -0.60 9.05
N GLY A 167 18.28 -1.25 10.22
CA GLY A 167 17.92 -2.66 10.34
C GLY A 167 16.45 -2.87 10.02
N GLN A 168 15.58 -2.03 10.59
CA GLN A 168 14.14 -2.03 10.36
C GLN A 168 13.80 -1.70 8.90
N LEU A 169 14.52 -0.77 8.26
CA LEU A 169 14.35 -0.51 6.83
C LEU A 169 14.71 -1.72 5.97
N ARG A 170 15.84 -2.38 6.23
CA ARG A 170 16.22 -3.60 5.50
C ARG A 170 15.23 -4.74 5.74
N ALA A 171 14.72 -4.87 6.96
CA ALA A 171 13.68 -5.84 7.29
C ALA A 171 12.39 -5.56 6.51
N MET A 172 11.90 -4.32 6.53
CA MET A 172 10.70 -3.92 5.79
C MET A 172 10.85 -4.13 4.27
N PHE A 173 11.97 -3.69 3.69
CA PHE A 173 12.17 -3.73 2.24
C PHE A 173 12.45 -5.12 1.66
N ALA A 174 13.01 -6.03 2.46
CA ALA A 174 13.36 -7.35 1.98
C ALA A 174 13.27 -8.43 3.06
N GLY A 175 13.80 -8.19 4.25
CA GLY A 175 13.98 -9.22 5.28
C GLY A 175 12.68 -9.95 5.66
N ASN A 176 11.63 -9.21 6.02
CA ASN A 176 10.36 -9.80 6.46
C ASN A 176 9.73 -10.65 5.34
N ALA A 177 9.73 -10.16 4.10
CA ALA A 177 9.19 -10.90 2.95
C ALA A 177 10.05 -12.11 2.55
N ALA A 178 11.39 -12.00 2.64
CA ALA A 178 12.30 -13.10 2.39
C ALA A 178 12.08 -14.25 3.38
N ARG A 179 11.92 -13.94 4.67
CA ARG A 179 11.62 -14.94 5.70
C ARG A 179 10.32 -15.69 5.44
N ILE A 180 9.27 -14.98 5.01
CA ILE A 180 8.01 -15.60 4.57
C ILE A 180 8.25 -16.52 3.37
N ALA A 181 8.99 -16.06 2.36
CA ALA A 181 9.31 -16.83 1.15
C ALA A 181 10.13 -18.10 1.44
N ASP A 182 11.04 -18.03 2.41
CA ASP A 182 11.91 -19.12 2.82
C ASP A 182 11.25 -20.08 3.83
N GLY A 183 10.03 -19.76 4.29
CA GLY A 183 9.28 -20.57 5.26
C GLY A 183 9.87 -20.50 6.67
N GLU A 184 10.57 -19.42 6.99
CA GLU A 184 11.10 -19.18 8.33
C GLU A 184 10.01 -18.69 9.29
N GLU A 185 10.16 -19.06 10.57
CA GLU A 185 9.29 -18.61 11.67
C GLU A 185 9.24 -17.08 11.77
N PRO A 186 8.07 -16.40 11.69
CA PRO A 186 7.97 -14.94 11.83
C PRO A 186 8.71 -14.38 13.05
N LEU A 187 9.30 -13.20 12.91
CA LEU A 187 9.90 -12.49 14.04
C LEU A 187 8.80 -12.12 15.06
N GLU A 188 9.18 -12.05 16.34
CA GLU A 188 8.29 -11.58 17.40
C GLU A 188 8.01 -10.07 17.18
N PRO A 189 6.75 -9.65 16.96
CA PRO A 189 6.43 -8.25 16.82
C PRO A 189 6.72 -7.51 18.12
N LEU A 190 7.49 -6.42 18.03
CA LEU A 190 7.85 -5.63 19.20
C LEU A 190 6.85 -4.50 19.41
N GLN A 191 7.30 -3.26 19.25
CA GLN A 191 6.47 -2.07 19.41
C GLN A 191 6.33 -1.35 18.07
N PRO A 192 5.14 -0.81 17.78
CA PRO A 192 4.95 0.13 16.68
C PRO A 192 5.90 1.33 16.76
N ARG A 193 6.09 2.00 15.62
CA ARG A 193 7.00 3.15 15.50
C ARG A 193 6.28 4.33 14.88
N GLY A 194 6.74 5.53 15.16
CA GLY A 194 6.20 6.74 14.56
C GLY A 194 5.23 7.49 15.48
N PRO A 195 5.01 8.78 15.18
CA PRO A 195 4.39 9.70 16.11
C PRO A 195 2.86 9.63 16.08
N ASP A 196 2.22 9.94 17.21
CA ASP A 196 0.77 10.14 17.28
C ASP A 196 0.28 11.38 16.54
N ILE A 197 1.16 12.36 16.38
CA ILE A 197 0.89 13.66 15.76
C ILE A 197 1.78 13.81 14.53
N LEU A 198 1.16 14.07 13.38
CA LEU A 198 1.87 14.54 12.19
C LEU A 198 2.05 16.05 12.29
N ALA A 199 3.26 16.49 12.64
CA ALA A 199 3.64 17.90 12.62
C ALA A 199 4.25 18.26 11.26
N GLN A 200 3.78 19.34 10.65
CA GLN A 200 4.19 19.75 9.31
C GLN A 200 4.10 21.28 9.19
N PRO A 201 4.99 21.95 8.44
CA PRO A 201 4.80 23.36 8.15
C PRO A 201 3.55 23.58 7.27
N LEU A 202 2.91 24.75 7.44
CA LEU A 202 1.59 25.01 6.85
C LEU A 202 1.61 25.04 5.32
N ALA A 203 2.69 25.48 4.66
CA ALA A 203 2.82 25.39 3.21
C ALA A 203 2.65 23.95 2.70
N GLN A 204 3.39 23.00 3.26
CA GLN A 204 3.34 21.60 2.86
C GLN A 204 1.99 20.96 3.19
N ALA A 205 1.37 21.33 4.32
CA ALA A 205 0.02 20.88 4.66
C ALA A 205 -1.02 21.35 3.62
N ARG A 206 -0.91 22.61 3.18
CA ARG A 206 -1.77 23.16 2.12
C ARG A 206 -1.51 22.47 0.78
N ILE A 207 -0.25 22.22 0.42
CA ILE A 207 0.11 21.47 -0.80
C ILE A 207 -0.57 20.09 -0.78
N HIS A 208 -0.43 19.33 0.31
CA HIS A 208 -1.06 18.02 0.46
C HIS A 208 -2.59 18.09 0.35
N GLN A 209 -3.22 19.08 1.00
CA GLN A 209 -4.66 19.29 0.93
C GLN A 209 -5.13 19.50 -0.52
N TYR A 210 -4.46 20.38 -1.28
CA TYR A 210 -4.85 20.67 -2.66
C TYR A 210 -4.57 19.49 -3.60
N LEU A 211 -3.48 18.76 -3.40
CA LEU A 211 -3.21 17.54 -4.17
C LEU A 211 -4.26 16.45 -3.92
N SER A 212 -4.71 16.31 -2.67
CA SER A 212 -5.80 15.40 -2.31
C SER A 212 -7.12 15.76 -3.00
N MET A 213 -7.35 17.04 -3.29
CA MET A 213 -8.51 17.51 -4.07
C MET A 213 -8.34 17.25 -5.58
N ALA A 214 -7.12 17.40 -6.11
CA ALA A 214 -6.83 17.26 -7.54
C ALA A 214 -6.78 15.80 -8.01
N MET A 215 -6.14 14.92 -7.22
CA MET A 215 -5.87 13.52 -7.59
C MET A 215 -7.10 12.72 -8.07
N PRO A 216 -8.28 12.79 -7.43
CA PRO A 216 -9.47 12.09 -7.89
C PRO A 216 -9.84 12.43 -9.35
N LEU A 217 -9.65 13.68 -9.76
CA LEU A 217 -9.97 14.14 -11.12
C LEU A 217 -9.07 13.46 -12.16
N LEU A 218 -7.77 13.29 -11.87
CA LEU A 218 -6.86 12.53 -12.74
C LEU A 218 -7.29 11.07 -12.89
N PHE A 219 -7.74 10.42 -11.81
CA PHE A 219 -8.21 9.03 -11.87
C PHE A 219 -9.44 8.86 -12.76
N VAL A 220 -10.33 9.86 -12.77
CA VAL A 220 -11.50 9.89 -13.67
C VAL A 220 -11.25 10.65 -14.97
N ARG A 221 -9.99 11.01 -15.25
CA ARG A 221 -9.51 11.71 -16.46
C ARG A 221 -10.25 13.02 -16.75
N GLN A 222 -10.63 13.73 -15.71
CA GLN A 222 -11.21 15.06 -15.79
C GLN A 222 -10.10 16.13 -15.69
N PRO A 223 -10.29 17.32 -16.26
CA PRO A 223 -9.38 18.44 -16.02
C PRO A 223 -9.45 18.93 -14.57
N ASP A 224 -8.41 19.63 -14.10
CA ASP A 224 -8.41 20.32 -12.80
C ASP A 224 -9.29 21.58 -12.84
N ALA A 225 -10.61 21.38 -12.92
CA ALA A 225 -11.59 22.45 -13.07
C ALA A 225 -11.63 23.41 -11.86
N PHE A 226 -11.21 22.95 -10.68
CA PHE A 226 -11.17 23.76 -9.46
C PHE A 226 -9.87 24.56 -9.31
N GLY A 227 -8.86 24.31 -10.16
CA GLY A 227 -7.56 24.96 -10.09
C GLY A 227 -6.76 24.58 -8.84
N ALA A 228 -6.97 23.38 -8.30
CA ALA A 228 -6.30 22.92 -7.09
C ALA A 228 -4.77 22.87 -7.26
N LEU A 229 -4.26 22.51 -8.45
CA LEU A 229 -2.83 22.56 -8.74
C LEU A 229 -2.26 23.98 -8.72
N GLY A 230 -3.03 24.98 -9.15
CA GLY A 230 -2.62 26.38 -9.05
C GLY A 230 -2.49 26.81 -7.59
N LEU A 231 -3.40 26.38 -6.72
CA LEU A 231 -3.34 26.64 -5.29
C LEU A 231 -2.16 25.93 -4.61
N ALA A 232 -1.86 24.69 -5.01
CA ALA A 232 -0.68 23.96 -4.55
C ALA A 232 0.62 24.66 -4.96
N LEU A 233 0.73 25.10 -6.22
CA LEU A 233 1.88 25.87 -6.72
C LEU A 233 2.08 27.16 -5.92
N ASN A 234 1.03 27.95 -5.71
CA ASN A 234 1.12 29.18 -4.90
C ASN A 234 1.58 28.91 -3.46
N ALA A 235 1.27 27.74 -2.90
CA ALA A 235 1.75 27.36 -1.56
C ALA A 235 3.24 27.01 -1.55
N THR A 236 3.84 26.60 -2.68
CA THR A 236 5.30 26.40 -2.78
C THR A 236 6.09 27.71 -2.72
N GLU A 237 5.45 28.84 -3.04
CA GLU A 237 6.08 30.16 -3.07
C GLU A 237 6.04 30.90 -1.72
N GLU A 238 5.67 30.24 -0.62
CA GLU A 238 5.56 30.88 0.70
C GLU A 238 6.90 31.54 1.13
N PRO A 239 7.00 32.88 1.18
CA PRO A 239 8.30 33.55 1.35
C PRO A 239 8.96 33.27 2.71
N ASN A 240 8.14 33.07 3.73
CA ASN A 240 8.52 32.72 5.10
C ASN A 240 8.51 31.21 5.36
N GLY A 241 8.33 30.37 4.32
CA GLY A 241 8.34 28.93 4.42
C GLY A 241 9.70 28.37 4.86
N THR A 242 9.68 27.30 5.65
CA THR A 242 10.85 26.47 5.95
C THR A 242 11.08 25.44 4.83
N ASN A 243 12.26 24.83 4.77
CA ASN A 243 12.62 23.79 3.78
C ASN A 243 12.48 24.23 2.31
N ARG A 244 13.02 25.41 1.96
CA ARG A 244 12.94 26.00 0.61
C ARG A 244 13.38 25.06 -0.52
N GLU A 245 14.39 24.23 -0.29
CA GLU A 245 14.84 23.25 -1.28
C GLU A 245 13.76 22.19 -1.57
N GLU A 246 13.09 21.66 -0.54
CA GLU A 246 11.98 20.72 -0.73
C GLU A 246 10.80 21.40 -1.42
N LEU A 247 10.49 22.67 -1.11
CA LEU A 247 9.43 23.42 -1.77
C LEU A 247 9.71 23.61 -3.27
N GLU A 248 10.96 23.89 -3.66
CA GLU A 248 11.34 24.00 -5.07
C GLU A 248 11.22 22.64 -5.78
N GLN A 249 11.68 21.54 -5.16
CA GLN A 249 11.53 20.19 -5.72
C GLN A 249 10.05 19.82 -5.91
N ILE A 250 9.21 20.14 -4.91
CA ILE A 250 7.76 19.95 -5.02
C ILE A 250 7.23 20.77 -6.18
N ARG A 251 7.61 22.04 -6.30
CA ARG A 251 7.16 22.94 -7.37
C ARG A 251 7.50 22.39 -8.75
N GLU A 252 8.74 21.94 -8.98
CA GLU A 252 9.15 21.34 -10.26
C GLU A 252 8.26 20.13 -10.64
N LEU A 253 7.98 19.25 -9.66
CA LEU A 253 7.10 18.10 -9.86
C LEU A 253 5.65 18.52 -10.17
N LEU A 254 5.15 19.56 -9.49
CA LEU A 254 3.81 20.09 -9.72
C LEU A 254 3.67 20.76 -11.08
N GLU A 255 4.66 21.55 -11.51
CA GLU A 255 4.68 22.19 -12.83
C GLU A 255 4.71 21.13 -13.93
N ALA A 256 5.61 20.15 -13.84
CA ALA A 256 5.67 19.05 -14.81
C ALA A 256 4.38 18.21 -14.84
N GLY A 257 3.82 17.88 -13.66
CA GLY A 257 2.57 17.12 -13.55
C GLY A 257 1.37 17.87 -14.12
N ARG A 258 1.27 19.17 -13.85
CA ARG A 258 0.23 20.06 -14.40
C ARG A 258 0.33 20.14 -15.92
N ASP A 259 1.53 20.34 -16.45
CA ASP A 259 1.74 20.56 -17.88
C ASP A 259 1.42 19.27 -18.66
N LEU A 260 1.80 18.11 -18.14
CA LEU A 260 1.37 16.82 -18.70
C LEU A 260 -0.15 16.61 -18.60
N TRP A 261 -0.78 16.95 -17.47
CA TRP A 261 -2.24 16.79 -17.35
C TRP A 261 -2.98 17.69 -18.35
N ARG A 262 -2.48 18.90 -18.64
CA ARG A 262 -3.09 19.81 -19.62
C ARG A 262 -3.09 19.27 -21.05
N THR A 263 -2.14 18.42 -21.42
CA THR A 263 -2.11 17.79 -22.76
C THR A 263 -3.03 16.58 -22.87
N LEU A 264 -3.66 16.13 -21.78
CA LEU A 264 -4.52 14.96 -21.78
C LEU A 264 -5.69 15.00 -22.78
N PRO A 265 -6.34 16.15 -23.06
CA PRO A 265 -7.33 16.28 -24.13
C PRO A 265 -6.76 16.15 -25.55
N GLU A 266 -5.46 16.40 -25.72
CA GLU A 266 -4.75 16.42 -27.02
C GLU A 266 -4.21 15.03 -27.42
N ALA A 267 -4.20 14.07 -26.49
CA ALA A 267 -3.65 12.73 -26.75
C ALA A 267 -4.41 12.00 -27.87
N GLU A 268 -3.63 11.48 -28.82
CA GLU A 268 -4.05 10.90 -30.10
C GLU A 268 -4.83 9.60 -29.90
N ASP A 269 -4.41 8.78 -28.94
CA ASP A 269 -5.01 7.49 -28.65
C ASP A 269 -5.13 7.16 -27.16
N ASP A 270 -5.81 6.05 -26.87
CA ASP A 270 -6.03 5.58 -25.50
C ASP A 270 -4.76 5.13 -24.77
N ALA A 271 -3.72 4.71 -25.49
CA ALA A 271 -2.45 4.31 -24.90
C ALA A 271 -1.68 5.54 -24.42
N GLU A 272 -1.62 6.58 -25.25
CA GLU A 272 -1.05 7.88 -24.91
C GLU A 272 -1.82 8.53 -23.77
N ARG A 273 -3.16 8.55 -23.81
CA ARG A 273 -4.00 9.06 -22.69
C ARG A 273 -3.68 8.37 -21.37
N ARG A 274 -3.52 7.04 -21.38
CA ARG A 274 -3.16 6.26 -20.18
C ARG A 274 -1.74 6.57 -19.71
N LEU A 275 -0.80 6.75 -20.64
CA LEU A 275 0.57 7.09 -20.33
C LEU A 275 0.65 8.47 -19.67
N VAL A 276 0.09 9.50 -20.31
CA VAL A 276 0.05 10.88 -19.81
C VAL A 276 -0.60 10.93 -18.42
N ALA A 277 -1.79 10.35 -18.26
CA ALA A 277 -2.49 10.34 -16.97
C ALA A 277 -1.68 9.67 -15.86
N ARG A 278 -1.07 8.51 -16.15
CA ARG A 278 -0.25 7.78 -15.16
C ARG A 278 1.02 8.55 -14.80
N THR A 279 1.67 9.19 -15.76
CA THR A 279 2.87 9.99 -15.51
C THR A 279 2.53 11.22 -14.67
N ALA A 280 1.44 11.93 -14.99
CA ALA A 280 0.96 13.06 -14.18
C ALA A 280 0.64 12.63 -12.73
N VAL A 281 -0.11 11.52 -12.55
CA VAL A 281 -0.39 10.96 -11.21
C VAL A 281 0.90 10.68 -10.45
N ARG A 282 1.94 10.12 -11.08
CA ARG A 282 3.21 9.81 -10.41
C ARG A 282 3.93 11.04 -9.92
N LEU A 283 4.04 12.08 -10.76
CA LEU A 283 4.72 13.31 -10.39
C LEU A 283 4.02 13.97 -9.19
N LEU A 284 2.69 14.04 -9.25
CA LEU A 284 1.90 14.59 -8.16
C LEU A 284 1.94 13.73 -6.89
N GLN A 285 2.03 12.39 -7.01
CA GLN A 285 2.19 11.50 -5.85
C GLN A 285 3.55 11.66 -5.18
N ILE A 286 4.61 11.86 -5.96
CA ILE A 286 5.96 12.15 -5.44
C ILE A 286 5.95 13.50 -4.73
N ALA A 287 5.37 14.53 -5.35
CA ALA A 287 5.23 15.85 -4.74
C ALA A 287 4.47 15.79 -3.41
N ASP A 288 3.35 15.06 -3.37
CA ASP A 288 2.54 14.86 -2.16
C ASP A 288 3.32 14.10 -1.07
N THR A 289 4.05 13.06 -1.47
CA THR A 289 4.90 12.28 -0.56
C THR A 289 5.94 13.17 0.10
N VAL A 290 6.68 13.97 -0.69
CA VAL A 290 7.69 14.89 -0.17
C VAL A 290 7.04 15.90 0.77
N ALA A 291 5.93 16.51 0.36
CA ALA A 291 5.21 17.46 1.20
C ALA A 291 4.84 16.85 2.56
N VAL A 292 4.12 15.73 2.58
CA VAL A 292 3.64 15.06 3.82
C VAL A 292 4.77 14.64 4.75
N THR A 293 5.91 14.27 4.19
CA THR A 293 7.07 13.76 4.94
C THR A 293 8.21 14.77 5.03
N SER A 294 7.91 16.06 4.83
CA SER A 294 8.86 17.16 5.08
C SER A 294 9.16 17.28 6.56
N GLY A 295 10.44 17.31 6.92
CA GLY A 295 10.91 17.38 8.29
C GLY A 295 12.42 17.22 8.39
#